data_AF-A0A931XVY2-F1
#
_entry.id   AF-A0A931XVY2-F1
#
_cell.length_a   1.000
_cell.length_b   1.000
_cell.length_c   1.000
_cell.angle_alpha   90.00
_cell.angle_beta   90.00
_cell.angle_gamma   90.00
#
_symmetry.space_group_name_H-M   'P 1'
#
loop_
_entity.id
_entity.type
_entity.pdbx_description
1 polymer ?
#
loop_
_entity_poly.entity_id
_entity_poly.type
_entity_poly.pdbx_seq_one_letter_code
_entity_poly.pdbx_strand_id
1 'polypeptide(L)' 'ALPRFREDAAFSDRERLVLDYAEKITYTDRDVDDALFGRLRQEFTIPELVELTEIIAMENMVSRFNHAFHIEAMGFNQI' A
#
# COMPACT_ATOMS: atom_id res chain seq x y z
N ALA A 1 -2.73 14.01 -5.23
CA ALA A 1 -3.20 13.47 -3.96
C ALA A 1 -2.25 12.41 -3.41
N LEU A 2 -2.15 11.23 -4.04
CA LEU A 2 -1.35 10.09 -3.55
C LEU A 2 0.11 10.40 -3.14
N PRO A 3 0.95 11.12 -3.91
CA PRO A 3 2.34 11.38 -3.49
C PRO A 3 2.48 12.21 -2.20
N ARG A 4 1.41 12.89 -1.76
CA ARG A 4 1.36 13.69 -0.53
C ARG A 4 0.24 13.25 0.40
N PHE A 5 -0.15 11.96 0.36
CA PHE A 5 -1.29 11.44 1.10
C PHE A 5 -1.24 11.75 2.62
N ARG A 6 -0.04 11.85 3.18
CA ARG A 6 0.20 12.17 4.60
C ARG A 6 -0.32 13.55 5.02
N GLU A 7 -0.33 14.50 4.09
CA GLU A 7 -0.69 15.91 4.32
C GLU A 7 -2.03 16.29 3.66
N ASP A 8 -2.52 15.45 2.75
CA ASP A 8 -3.71 15.73 1.96
C ASP A 8 -4.98 15.43 2.76
N ALA A 9 -5.82 16.46 2.92
CA ALA A 9 -7.08 16.40 3.66
C ALA A 9 -8.13 15.49 3.00
N ALA A 10 -7.91 15.07 1.74
CA ALA A 10 -8.78 14.12 1.06
C ALA A 10 -8.73 12.70 1.66
N PHE A 11 -7.69 12.37 2.44
CA PHE A 11 -7.56 11.08 3.09
C PHE A 11 -7.90 11.17 4.59
N SER A 12 -8.69 10.23 5.06
CA SER A 12 -8.90 9.96 6.49
C SER A 12 -7.62 9.43 7.14
N ASP A 13 -7.58 9.48 8.48
CA ASP A 13 -6.44 8.93 9.23
C ASP A 13 -6.26 7.42 9.00
N ARG A 14 -7.37 6.68 8.82
CA ARG A 14 -7.34 5.26 8.48
C ARG A 14 -6.76 5.02 7.09
N GLU A 15 -7.13 5.81 6.09
CA GLU A 15 -6.56 5.70 4.73
C GLU A 15 -5.07 6.06 4.73
N ARG A 16 -4.65 7.09 5.45
CA ARG A 16 -3.22 7.43 5.59
C ARG A 16 -2.44 6.30 6.27
N LEU A 17 -3.02 5.65 7.28
CA LEU A 17 -2.40 4.52 7.95
C LEU A 17 -2.19 3.33 6.99
N VAL A 18 -3.20 3.00 6.19
CA VAL A 18 -3.12 1.94 5.18
C VAL A 18 -2.09 2.28 4.08
N LEU A 19 -2.05 3.53 3.62
CA LEU A 19 -1.09 3.96 2.61
C LEU A 19 0.35 3.94 3.14
N ASP A 20 0.59 4.29 4.40
CA ASP A 20 1.91 4.17 5.04
C ASP A 20 2.36 2.71 5.15
N TYR A 21 1.43 1.81 5.51
CA TYR A 21 1.66 0.38 5.53
C TYR A 21 2.00 -0.19 4.14
N ALA A 22 1.20 0.15 3.13
CA ALA A 22 1.43 -0.28 1.76
C ALA A 22 2.78 0.20 1.23
N GLU A 23 3.14 1.46 1.49
CA GLU A 23 4.43 2.02 1.10
C GLU A 23 5.60 1.21 1.69
N LYS A 24 5.55 0.87 2.98
CA LYS A 24 6.60 0.06 3.65
C LYS A 24 6.65 -1.39 3.18
N ILE A 25 5.53 -2.01 2.80
CA ILE A 25 5.52 -3.35 2.21
C ILE A 25 6.06 -3.35 0.76
N THR A 26 5.87 -2.26 0.02
CA THR A 26 6.33 -2.12 -1.36
C THR A 26 7.84 -1.89 -1.48
N TYR A 27 8.40 -1.00 -0.66
CA TYR A 27 9.82 -0.64 -0.73
C TYR A 27 10.70 -1.56 0.13
N THR A 28 11.68 -2.22 -0.49
CA THR A 28 12.55 -3.20 0.18
C THR A 28 13.55 -2.61 1.16
N ASP A 29 13.76 -1.30 1.14
CA ASP A 29 14.61 -0.54 2.06
C ASP A 29 13.83 0.02 3.26
N ARG A 30 12.54 -0.30 3.37
CA ARG A 30 11.64 0.15 4.45
C ARG A 30 11.14 -1.05 5.22
N ASP A 31 10.84 -0.83 6.50
CA ASP A 31 10.33 -1.87 7.40
C ASP A 31 9.00 -1.46 8.03
N VAL A 32 8.16 -2.44 8.31
CA VAL A 32 6.92 -2.27 9.08
C VAL A 32 7.28 -2.45 10.55
N ASP A 33 7.60 -1.33 11.20
CA ASP A 33 7.95 -1.32 12.62
C ASP A 33 6.74 -1.65 13.53
N ASP A 34 7.05 -2.07 14.76
CA ASP A 34 6.05 -2.44 15.77
C ASP A 34 5.08 -1.30 16.10
N ALA A 35 5.51 -0.04 15.98
CA ALA A 35 4.67 1.11 16.25
C ALA A 35 3.58 1.27 15.18
N LEU A 36 3.94 1.12 13.90
CA LEU A 36 3.00 1.10 12.80
C LEU A 36 2.05 -0.10 12.90
N PHE A 37 2.59 -1.29 13.13
CA PHE A 37 1.78 -2.50 13.26
C PHE A 37 0.84 -2.43 14.48
N GLY A 38 1.28 -1.79 15.56
CA GLY A 38 0.46 -1.49 16.73
C GLY A 38 -0.74 -0.60 16.40
N ARG A 39 -0.55 0.46 15.62
CA ARG A 39 -1.64 1.34 15.14
C ARG A 39 -2.60 0.60 14.22
N LEU A 40 -2.09 -0.25 13.33
CA LEU A 40 -2.91 -1.08 12.45
C LEU A 40 -3.83 -2.01 13.24
N ARG A 41 -3.34 -2.65 14.29
CA ARG A 41 -4.17 -3.51 15.17
C ARG A 41 -5.22 -2.77 16.00
N GLN A 42 -5.16 -1.43 16.08
CA GLN A 42 -6.21 -0.62 16.71
C GLN A 42 -7.40 -0.39 15.76
N GLU A 43 -7.15 -0.39 14.44
CA GLU A 43 -8.13 -0.07 13.40
C GLU A 43 -8.66 -1.30 12.66
N PHE A 44 -7.93 -2.41 12.72
CA PHE A 44 -8.22 -3.63 11.98
C PHE A 44 -8.07 -4.87 12.87
N THR A 45 -8.94 -5.84 12.62
CA THR A 45 -8.80 -7.20 13.12
C THR A 45 -7.65 -7.93 12.43
N ILE A 46 -7.17 -9.03 13.04
CA ILE A 46 -6.12 -9.85 12.43
C ILE A 46 -6.53 -10.39 11.04
N PRO A 47 -7.75 -10.93 10.83
CA PRO A 47 -8.19 -11.34 9.48
C PRO A 47 -8.14 -10.20 8.45
N GLU A 48 -8.64 -9.00 8.80
CA GLU A 48 -8.58 -7.85 7.90
C GLU A 48 -7.13 -7.44 7.57
N LEU A 49 -6.21 -7.55 8.53
CA LEU A 49 -4.78 -7.29 8.27
C LEU A 49 -4.14 -8.35 7.37
N VAL A 50 -4.55 -9.61 7.48
CA VAL A 50 -4.10 -10.67 6.58
C VAL A 50 -4.56 -10.36 5.15
N GLU A 51 -5.85 -10.07 4.96
CA GLU A 51 -6.41 -9.72 3.65
C GLU A 51 -5.76 -8.46 3.06
N LEU A 52 -5.60 -7.42 3.87
CA LEU A 52 -4.94 -6.18 3.44
C LEU A 52 -3.50 -6.46 2.97
N THR A 53 -2.75 -7.26 3.73
CA THR A 53 -1.36 -7.60 3.40
C THR A 53 -1.28 -8.46 2.14
N GLU A 54 -2.21 -9.40 1.97
CA GLU A 54 -2.30 -10.24 0.78
C GLU A 54 -2.51 -9.38 -0.48
N ILE A 55 -3.45 -8.44 -0.44
CA ILE A 55 -3.75 -7.56 -1.58
C ILE A 55 -2.50 -6.74 -1.94
N ILE A 56 -1.83 -6.12 -0.95
CA ILE A 56 -0.62 -5.33 -1.21
C ILE A 56 0.50 -6.21 -1.78
N ALA A 57 0.70 -7.40 -1.25
CA ALA A 57 1.72 -8.34 -1.72
C ALA A 57 1.45 -8.81 -3.16
N MET A 58 0.19 -9.12 -3.48
CA MET A 58 -0.26 -9.50 -4.83
C MET A 58 0.04 -8.38 -5.83
N GLU A 59 -0.35 -7.14 -5.53
CA GLU A 59 -0.09 -5.98 -6.39
C GLU A 59 1.40 -5.74 -6.59
N ASN A 60 2.20 -5.89 -5.53
CA ASN A 60 3.65 -5.81 -5.63
C ASN A 60 4.25 -6.90 -6.53
N MET A 61 3.72 -8.13 -6.48
CA MET A 61 4.15 -9.21 -7.36
C MET A 61 3.79 -8.91 -8.81
N VAL A 62 2.53 -8.54 -9.08
CA VAL A 62 2.04 -8.22 -10.42
C VAL A 62 2.81 -7.04 -11.02
N SER A 63 3.06 -5.99 -10.23
CA SER A 63 3.85 -4.83 -10.65
C SER A 63 5.28 -5.22 -11.05
N ARG A 64 5.97 -6.03 -10.23
CA ARG A 64 7.34 -6.51 -10.54
C ARG A 64 7.36 -7.42 -11.76
N PHE A 65 6.36 -8.29 -11.91
CA PHE A 65 6.22 -9.12 -13.11
C PHE A 65 6.07 -8.25 -14.35
N ASN A 66 5.11 -7.32 -14.36
CA ASN A 66 4.88 -6.43 -15.49
C ASN A 66 6.14 -5.62 -15.84
N HIS A 67 6.83 -5.10 -14.81
CA HIS A 67 8.07 -4.37 -15.00
C HIS A 67 9.17 -5.22 -15.65
N ALA A 68 9.36 -6.46 -15.19
CA ALA A 68 10.37 -7.36 -15.74
C ALA A 68 10.13 -7.74 -17.21
N PHE A 69 8.87 -7.76 -17.64
CA PHE A 69 8.47 -8.10 -19.02
C PHE A 69 8.18 -6.87 -19.89
N HIS A 70 8.43 -5.65 -19.40
CA HIS A 70 8.08 -4.41 -20.08
C HIS A 70 6.60 -4.37 -20.52
N ILE A 71 5.71 -4.95 -19.71
CA ILE A 71 4.27 -4.90 -19.92
C ILE A 71 3.80 -3.52 -19.48
N GLU A 72 3.48 -2.67 -20.44
CA GLU A 72 2.89 -1.37 -20.18
C GLU A 72 1.43 -1.53 -19.71
N ALA A 73 0.98 -0.61 -18.86
CA ALA A 73 -0.43 -0.52 -18.54
C ALA A 73 -1.20 -0.31 -19.85
N MET A 74 -2.15 -1.20 -20.17
CA MET A 74 -3.12 -0.93 -21.24
C MET A 74 -3.78 0.40 -20.91
N GLY A 75 -3.56 1.40 -21.78
CA GLY A 75 -3.69 2.82 -21.45
C GLY A 75 -5.01 3.19 -20.77
N PHE A 76 -5.00 3.29 -19.43
CA PHE A 76 -6.05 3.93 -18.65
C PHE A 76 -5.77 5.41 -18.38
N ASN A 77 -4.77 5.99 -19.05
CA ASN A 77 -4.46 7.43 -19.00
C ASN A 77 -4.66 8.09 -20.38
N GLN A 78 -5.88 7.97 -20.92
CA GLN A 78 -6.39 8.88 -21.94
C GLN A 78 -7.84 9.25 -21.59
N ILE A 79 -8.02 10.14 -20.60
CA ILE A 79 -9.14 11.10 -20.55
C ILE A 79 -8.59 12.39 -19.95
#